data_AF-A0A6B9FI82-F1
#
_entry.id   AF-A0A6B9FI82-F1
#
_cell.length_a   1.000
_cell.length_b   1.000
_cell.length_c   1.000
_cell.angle_alpha   90.00
_cell.angle_beta   90.00
_cell.angle_gamma   90.00
#
_symmetry.space_group_name_H-M   'P 1'
#
loop_
_entity.id
_entity.type
_entity.pdbx_description
1 polymer ?
#
loop_
_entity_poly.entity_id
_entity_poly.type
_entity_poly.pdbx_seq_one_letter_code
_entity_poly.pdbx_strand_id
1 'polypeptide(L)'
;MADLPDFRDWATFVKVRRDVEEMPERRAIEAQKLSAEFSKIIITNLQFINAGALLATPSISANLLGLTGLTKEDKLTLIGLPMGLFTGGLVLATLAAFFTYRNYEAIANHWNAERLWRESDLGRLSPSLVQRAWSDELKQFTSEKRKSDFRTKMYFWFGLMSGWTSVGCFVSACSLLAWSAR
;
A
#
# COMPACT_ATOMS: atom_id res chain seq x y z
N MET A 1 -46.78 -35.12 -0.57
CA MET A 1 -45.75 -35.04 0.48
C MET A 1 -44.51 -34.46 -0.19
N ALA A 2 -44.03 -33.30 0.27
CA ALA A 2 -42.80 -32.74 -0.25
C ALA A 2 -41.63 -33.53 0.37
N ASP A 3 -40.79 -34.12 -0.47
CA ASP A 3 -39.58 -34.81 -0.01
C ASP A 3 -38.67 -33.79 0.69
N LEU A 4 -38.32 -34.11 1.94
CA LEU A 4 -37.34 -33.34 2.71
C LEU A 4 -35.97 -33.50 2.03
N PRO A 5 -35.22 -32.42 1.78
CA PRO A 5 -33.90 -32.52 1.17
C PRO A 5 -32.96 -33.37 2.03
N ASP A 6 -32.14 -34.19 1.37
CA ASP A 6 -31.20 -35.12 2.02
C ASP A 6 -30.23 -34.33 2.94
N PHE A 7 -30.01 -34.83 4.16
CA PHE A 7 -29.22 -34.16 5.19
C PHE A 7 -27.77 -33.90 4.74
N ARG A 8 -27.25 -34.72 3.82
CA ARG A 8 -25.95 -34.53 3.16
C ARG A 8 -25.89 -33.29 2.29
N ASP A 9 -26.96 -32.98 1.58
CA ASP A 9 -27.05 -31.78 0.73
C ASP A 9 -27.14 -30.52 1.60
N TRP A 10 -27.85 -30.61 2.73
CA TRP A 10 -27.90 -29.55 3.72
C TRP A 10 -26.54 -29.28 4.39
N ALA A 11 -25.82 -30.33 4.81
CA ALA A 11 -24.49 -30.18 5.40
C ALA A 11 -23.47 -29.59 4.39
N THR A 12 -23.56 -29.99 3.13
CA THR A 12 -22.72 -29.45 2.04
C THR A 12 -23.05 -27.99 1.78
N PHE A 13 -24.34 -27.63 1.76
CA PHE A 13 -24.80 -26.25 1.62
C PHE A 13 -24.32 -25.36 2.77
N VAL A 14 -24.46 -25.80 4.03
CA VAL A 14 -24.00 -25.05 5.20
C VAL A 14 -22.48 -24.86 5.18
N LYS A 15 -21.72 -25.89 4.75
CA LYS A 15 -20.26 -25.79 4.62
C LYS A 15 -19.85 -24.78 3.54
N VAL A 16 -20.44 -24.88 2.34
CA VAL A 16 -20.17 -23.95 1.23
C VAL A 16 -20.54 -22.52 1.63
N ARG A 17 -21.69 -22.32 2.29
CA ARG A 17 -22.12 -21.02 2.79
C ARG A 17 -21.11 -20.44 3.78
N ARG A 18 -20.67 -21.24 4.75
CA ARG A 18 -19.69 -20.84 5.75
C ARG A 18 -18.34 -20.51 5.13
N ASP A 19 -17.87 -21.32 4.19
CA ASP A 19 -16.60 -21.07 3.47
C ASP A 19 -16.67 -19.78 2.63
N VAL A 20 -17.83 -19.48 2.06
CA VAL A 20 -18.09 -18.26 1.27
C VAL A 20 -18.17 -17.01 2.15
N GLU A 21 -18.77 -17.10 3.34
CA GLU A 21 -18.85 -15.98 4.30
C GLU A 21 -17.48 -15.73 4.98
N GLU A 22 -16.76 -16.78 5.39
CA GLU A 22 -15.52 -16.63 6.17
C GLU A 22 -14.27 -16.28 5.33
N MET A 23 -14.15 -16.75 4.08
CA MET A 23 -12.94 -16.51 3.27
C MET A 23 -12.64 -15.03 2.93
N PRO A 24 -13.59 -14.22 2.44
CA PRO A 24 -13.30 -12.85 2.04
C PRO A 24 -13.06 -11.93 3.26
N GLU A 25 -13.72 -12.19 4.39
CA GLU A 25 -13.50 -11.45 5.63
C GLU A 25 -12.09 -11.68 6.18
N ARG A 26 -11.64 -12.95 6.24
CA ARG A 26 -10.25 -13.27 6.63
C ARG A 26 -9.25 -12.59 5.71
N ARG A 27 -9.47 -12.61 4.39
CA ARG A 27 -8.57 -11.97 3.42
C ARG A 27 -8.54 -10.44 3.53
N ALA A 28 -9.66 -9.80 3.80
CA ALA A 28 -9.73 -8.35 4.02
C ALA A 28 -8.96 -7.94 5.30
N ILE A 29 -9.14 -8.70 6.38
CA ILE A 29 -8.42 -8.49 7.65
C ILE A 29 -6.91 -8.74 7.47
N GLU A 30 -6.53 -9.82 6.79
CA GLU A 30 -5.13 -10.12 6.46
C GLU A 30 -4.50 -9.00 5.63
N ALA A 31 -5.20 -8.49 4.60
CA ALA A 31 -4.70 -7.39 3.77
C ALA A 31 -4.48 -6.10 4.58
N GLN A 32 -5.40 -5.77 5.50
CA GLN A 32 -5.24 -4.61 6.39
C GLN A 32 -4.07 -4.79 7.36
N LYS A 33 -3.91 -5.99 7.95
CA LYS A 33 -2.79 -6.28 8.84
C LYS A 33 -1.46 -6.18 8.09
N LEU A 34 -1.37 -6.79 6.90
CA LEU A 34 -0.18 -6.78 6.06
C LEU A 34 0.15 -5.35 5.61
N SER A 35 -0.85 -4.52 5.34
CA SER A 35 -0.66 -3.09 5.09
C SER A 35 0.05 -2.38 6.24
N ALA A 36 -0.44 -2.57 7.47
CA ALA A 36 0.13 -1.91 8.64
C ALA A 36 1.59 -2.37 8.88
N GLU A 37 1.86 -3.66 8.73
CA GLU A 37 3.21 -4.23 8.84
C GLU A 37 4.15 -3.68 7.77
N PHE A 38 3.72 -3.63 6.50
CA PHE A 38 4.53 -3.08 5.40
C PHE A 38 4.76 -1.57 5.55
N SER A 39 3.73 -0.79 5.89
CA SER A 39 3.90 0.64 6.14
C SER A 39 4.87 0.89 7.29
N LYS A 40 4.82 0.08 8.35
CA LYS A 40 5.78 0.14 9.45
C LYS A 40 7.21 -0.14 8.97
N ILE A 41 7.41 -1.17 8.15
CA ILE A 41 8.73 -1.50 7.57
C ILE A 41 9.28 -0.34 6.73
N ILE A 42 8.44 0.28 5.89
CA ILE A 42 8.83 1.44 5.07
C ILE A 42 9.23 2.62 5.96
N ILE A 43 8.44 2.91 7.00
CA ILE A 43 8.72 3.96 7.97
C ILE A 43 10.05 3.67 8.69
N THR A 44 10.21 2.48 9.27
CA THR A 44 11.39 2.12 10.07
C THR A 44 12.68 2.03 9.27
N ASN A 45 12.61 1.72 7.98
CA ASN A 45 13.80 1.59 7.15
C ASN A 45 14.07 2.86 6.34
N LEU A 46 13.11 3.34 5.56
CA LEU A 46 13.35 4.46 4.63
C LEU A 46 13.24 5.83 5.30
N GLN A 47 12.23 6.06 6.15
CA GLN A 47 12.10 7.36 6.82
C GLN A 47 13.19 7.55 7.88
N PHE A 48 13.46 6.54 8.71
CA PHE A 48 14.51 6.64 9.73
C PHE A 48 15.91 6.82 9.15
N ILE A 49 16.26 6.11 8.07
CA ILE A 49 17.57 6.28 7.42
C ILE A 49 17.73 7.70 6.86
N ASN A 50 16.72 8.21 6.14
CA ASN A 50 16.76 9.58 5.61
C ASN A 50 16.75 10.64 6.73
N ALA A 51 15.95 10.45 7.79
CA ALA A 51 15.88 11.38 8.92
C ALA A 51 17.19 11.39 9.73
N GLY A 52 17.74 10.21 10.01
CA GLY A 52 19.01 10.07 10.71
C GLY A 52 20.16 10.74 9.97
N ALA A 53 20.23 10.55 8.64
CA ALA A 53 21.25 11.20 7.83
C ALA A 53 21.04 12.72 7.71
N LEU A 54 19.78 13.19 7.61
CA LEU A 54 19.47 14.62 7.63
C LEU A 54 19.95 15.28 8.94
N LEU A 55 19.73 14.63 10.08
CA LEU A 55 20.19 15.10 11.39
C LEU A 55 21.72 15.04 11.54
N ALA A 56 22.37 14.05 10.94
CA ALA A 56 23.82 13.91 10.97
C ALA A 56 24.54 14.92 10.05
N THR A 57 23.87 15.42 9.00
CA THR A 57 24.49 16.25 7.96
C THR A 57 25.17 17.51 8.53
N PRO A 58 24.53 18.34 9.37
CA PRO A 58 25.19 19.51 9.95
C PRO A 58 26.42 19.18 10.79
N SER A 59 26.38 18.08 11.56
CA SER A 59 27.50 17.65 12.41
C SER A 59 28.69 17.14 11.58
N ILE A 60 28.42 16.36 10.54
CA ILE A 60 29.43 15.89 9.59
C ILE A 60 30.06 17.09 8.90
N SER A 61 29.25 18.00 8.36
CA SER A 61 29.75 19.16 7.64
C SER A 61 30.50 20.15 8.55
N ALA A 62 30.07 20.36 9.80
CA ALA A 62 30.78 21.23 10.75
C ALA A 62 32.14 20.69 11.16
N ASN A 63 32.23 19.38 11.44
CA ASN A 63 33.46 18.76 11.91
C ASN A 63 34.46 18.42 10.79
N LEU A 64 33.99 18.06 9.58
CA LEU A 64 34.88 17.72 8.45
C LEU A 64 35.27 18.91 7.58
N LEU A 65 34.37 19.88 7.35
CA LEU A 65 34.58 20.92 6.34
C LEU A 65 35.03 22.28 6.91
N GLY A 66 35.13 22.44 8.23
CA GLY A 66 35.59 23.70 8.83
C GLY A 66 34.77 24.91 8.37
N LEU A 67 33.43 24.80 8.42
CA LEU A 67 32.45 25.69 7.79
C LEU A 67 32.45 27.16 8.23
N THR A 68 33.32 27.57 9.15
CA THR A 68 33.39 28.96 9.63
C THR A 68 33.89 29.93 8.54
N GLY A 69 34.67 29.46 7.55
CA GLY A 69 35.25 30.31 6.50
C GLY A 69 34.58 30.29 5.12
N LEU A 70 33.62 29.39 4.87
CA LEU A 70 33.04 29.17 3.54
C LEU A 70 32.01 30.25 3.15
N THR A 71 31.96 30.57 1.85
CA THR A 71 30.97 31.52 1.30
C THR A 71 29.55 30.94 1.38
N LYS A 72 28.52 31.78 1.32
CA LYS A 72 27.12 31.33 1.43
C LYS A 72 26.76 30.31 0.33
N GLU A 73 27.31 30.49 -0.87
CA GLU A 73 27.04 29.62 -2.02
C GLU A 73 27.63 28.22 -1.78
N ASP A 74 28.86 28.14 -1.26
CA ASP A 74 29.50 26.86 -0.93
C ASP A 74 28.77 26.12 0.19
N LYS A 75 28.23 26.85 1.18
CA LYS A 75 27.41 26.25 2.24
C LYS A 75 26.12 25.65 1.69
N LEU A 76 25.51 26.32 0.71
CA LEU A 76 24.27 25.85 0.09
C LEU A 76 24.51 24.59 -0.76
N THR A 77 25.63 24.51 -1.48
CA THR A 77 25.97 23.35 -2.30
C THR A 77 26.48 22.17 -1.47
N LEU A 78 27.33 22.40 -0.47
CA LEU A 78 27.96 21.34 0.32
C LEU A 78 27.03 20.76 1.41
N ILE A 79 26.08 21.55 1.91
CA ILE A 79 25.16 21.14 2.98
C ILE A 79 23.72 21.17 2.49
N GLY A 80 23.30 22.27 1.88
CA GLY A 80 21.91 22.49 1.48
C GLY A 80 21.43 21.47 0.45
N LEU A 81 22.26 21.12 -0.54
CA LEU A 81 21.91 20.14 -1.57
C LEU A 81 21.76 18.72 -0.99
N PRO A 82 22.71 18.16 -0.20
CA PRO A 82 22.49 16.90 0.52
C PRO A 82 21.28 16.90 1.45
N MET A 83 21.08 17.97 2.23
CA MET A 83 19.91 18.10 3.11
C MET A 83 18.60 18.12 2.32
N GLY A 84 18.58 18.80 1.17
CA GLY A 84 17.45 18.82 0.25
C GLY A 84 17.13 17.44 -0.30
N LEU A 85 18.16 16.66 -0.66
CA LEU A 85 18.00 15.28 -1.12
C LEU A 85 17.49 14.35 -0.01
N PHE A 86 18.03 14.42 1.21
CA PHE A 86 17.49 13.62 2.33
C PHE A 86 16.04 13.99 2.66
N THR A 87 15.70 15.29 2.62
CA THR A 87 14.33 15.76 2.83
C THR A 87 13.40 15.23 1.74
N GLY A 88 13.83 15.31 0.46
CA GLY A 88 13.10 14.73 -0.67
C GLY A 88 12.91 13.22 -0.53
N GLY A 89 13.97 12.51 -0.12
CA GLY A 89 13.93 11.09 0.18
C GLY A 89 12.92 10.75 1.28
N LEU A 90 12.82 11.56 2.33
CA LEU A 90 11.88 11.39 3.43
C LEU A 90 10.42 11.59 2.98
N VAL A 91 10.16 12.63 2.17
CA VAL A 91 8.84 12.86 1.57
C VAL A 91 8.44 11.68 0.67
N LEU A 92 9.36 11.21 -0.17
CA LEU A 92 9.13 10.06 -1.05
C LEU A 92 8.88 8.75 -0.28
N ALA A 93 9.59 8.52 0.82
CA ALA A 93 9.35 7.37 1.70
C ALA A 93 7.95 7.42 2.32
N THR A 94 7.50 8.62 2.69
CA THR A 94 6.14 8.85 3.23
C THR A 94 5.08 8.59 2.17
N LEU A 95 5.30 9.06 0.94
CA LEU A 95 4.43 8.78 -0.21
C LEU A 95 4.39 7.28 -0.52
N ALA A 96 5.52 6.58 -0.45
CA ALA A 96 5.59 5.14 -0.64
C ALA A 96 4.73 4.39 0.39
N ALA A 97 4.83 4.77 1.67
CA ALA A 97 4.01 4.21 2.73
C ALA A 97 2.51 4.50 2.51
N PHE A 98 2.17 5.71 2.07
CA PHE A 98 0.79 6.12 1.77
C PHE A 98 0.20 5.35 0.58
N PHE A 99 0.93 5.22 -0.54
CA PHE A 99 0.45 4.47 -1.69
C PHE A 99 0.34 2.98 -1.41
N THR A 100 1.26 2.42 -0.60
CA THR A 100 1.17 1.04 -0.13
C THR A 100 -0.09 0.84 0.71
N TYR A 101 -0.37 1.75 1.64
CA TYR A 101 -1.60 1.72 2.44
C TYR A 101 -2.86 1.76 1.55
N ARG A 102 -2.92 2.71 0.61
CA ARG A 102 -4.04 2.85 -0.33
C ARG A 102 -4.22 1.62 -1.23
N ASN A 103 -3.13 0.95 -1.59
CA ASN A 103 -3.16 -0.29 -2.36
C ASN A 103 -3.86 -1.41 -1.58
N TYR A 104 -3.47 -1.63 -0.32
CA TYR A 104 -4.09 -2.65 0.52
C TYR A 104 -5.53 -2.30 0.91
N GLU A 105 -5.85 -1.02 1.13
CA GLU A 105 -7.22 -0.57 1.35
C GLU A 105 -8.12 -0.87 0.13
N ALA A 106 -7.61 -0.64 -1.09
CA ALA A 106 -8.32 -0.97 -2.32
C ALA A 106 -8.53 -2.50 -2.47
N ILE A 107 -7.53 -3.31 -2.11
CA ILE A 107 -7.63 -4.77 -2.11
C ILE A 107 -8.66 -5.25 -1.08
N ALA A 108 -8.65 -4.72 0.14
CA ALA A 108 -9.62 -5.08 1.17
C ALA A 108 -11.06 -4.73 0.75
N ASN A 109 -11.26 -3.54 0.17
CA ASN A 109 -12.55 -3.13 -0.36
C ASN A 109 -13.01 -4.01 -1.53
N HIS A 110 -12.08 -4.49 -2.36
CA HIS A 110 -12.40 -5.46 -3.42
C HIS A 110 -12.94 -6.78 -2.84
N TRP A 111 -12.29 -7.33 -1.81
CA TRP A 111 -12.74 -8.55 -1.15
C TRP A 111 -14.07 -8.38 -0.42
N ASN A 112 -14.30 -7.23 0.22
CA ASN A 112 -15.59 -6.91 0.86
C ASN A 112 -16.73 -6.80 -0.17
N ALA A 113 -16.48 -6.20 -1.34
CA ALA A 113 -17.45 -6.17 -2.42
C ALA A 113 -17.72 -7.58 -2.99
N GLU A 114 -16.69 -8.40 -3.13
CA GLU A 114 -16.84 -9.80 -3.57
C GLU A 114 -17.63 -10.65 -2.56
N ARG A 115 -17.46 -10.40 -1.25
CA ARG A 115 -18.27 -11.03 -0.19
C ARG A 115 -19.76 -10.75 -0.38
N LEU A 116 -20.14 -9.46 -0.44
CA LEU A 116 -21.53 -9.05 -0.61
C LEU A 116 -22.17 -9.68 -1.85
N TRP A 117 -21.39 -9.82 -2.92
CA TRP A 117 -21.82 -10.49 -4.14
C TRP A 117 -22.06 -11.99 -3.92
N ARG A 118 -21.11 -12.71 -3.31
CA ARG A 118 -21.29 -14.15 -3.06
C ARG A 118 -22.40 -14.45 -2.05
N GLU A 119 -22.62 -13.59 -1.06
CA GLU A 119 -23.75 -13.67 -0.14
C GLU A 119 -25.08 -13.48 -0.88
N SER A 120 -25.15 -12.54 -1.83
CA SER A 120 -26.32 -12.37 -2.70
C SER A 120 -26.56 -13.57 -3.62
N ASP A 121 -25.50 -14.23 -4.11
CA ASP A 121 -25.59 -15.46 -4.92
C ASP A 121 -26.04 -16.67 -4.09
N LEU A 122 -25.60 -16.80 -2.84
CA LEU A 122 -26.08 -17.84 -1.91
C LEU A 122 -27.58 -17.70 -1.60
N GLY A 123 -28.09 -16.46 -1.55
CA GLY A 123 -29.54 -16.19 -1.44
C GLY A 123 -30.36 -16.77 -2.61
N ARG A 124 -29.72 -17.11 -3.73
CA ARG A 124 -30.35 -17.64 -4.96
C ARG A 124 -30.45 -19.16 -4.99
N LEU A 125 -29.66 -19.86 -4.16
CA LEU A 125 -29.79 -21.31 -3.96
C LEU A 125 -31.06 -21.68 -3.16
N SER A 126 -31.83 -20.70 -2.69
CA SER A 126 -33.23 -20.80 -2.27
C SER A 126 -34.13 -20.20 -3.37
N PRO A 127 -34.61 -20.99 -4.34
CA PRO A 127 -35.20 -20.48 -5.60
C PRO A 127 -36.53 -19.73 -5.45
N SER A 128 -37.12 -19.69 -4.24
CA SER A 128 -38.46 -19.12 -4.01
C SER A 128 -38.50 -17.60 -3.82
N LEU A 129 -37.36 -16.89 -3.75
CA LEU A 129 -37.35 -15.53 -3.19
C LEU A 129 -36.87 -14.37 -4.08
N VAL A 130 -36.18 -14.55 -5.21
CA VAL A 130 -35.66 -13.38 -5.96
C VAL A 130 -35.65 -13.57 -7.48
N GLN A 131 -36.71 -13.09 -8.14
CA GLN A 131 -36.71 -12.73 -9.57
C GLN A 131 -36.27 -11.26 -9.70
N ARG A 132 -34.98 -10.99 -9.96
CA ARG A 132 -34.53 -9.65 -10.37
C ARG A 132 -33.59 -9.74 -11.59
N ALA A 133 -33.73 -8.79 -12.51
CA ALA A 133 -33.07 -8.78 -13.81
C ALA A 133 -31.55 -8.58 -13.68
N TRP A 134 -30.80 -9.63 -14.02
CA TRP A 134 -29.40 -9.86 -13.67
C TRP A 134 -28.36 -9.28 -14.66
N SER A 135 -28.79 -8.72 -15.80
CA SER A 135 -27.86 -8.39 -16.90
C SER A 135 -27.11 -7.06 -16.74
N ASP A 136 -27.70 -6.08 -16.07
CA ASP A 136 -27.15 -4.72 -16.00
C ASP A 136 -26.25 -4.52 -14.78
N GLU A 137 -26.59 -5.16 -13.65
CA GLU A 137 -25.76 -5.19 -12.44
C GLU A 137 -24.42 -5.91 -12.72
N LEU A 138 -24.42 -7.04 -13.44
CA LEU A 138 -23.18 -7.76 -13.79
C LEU A 138 -22.22 -6.93 -14.68
N LYS A 139 -22.78 -6.11 -15.57
CA LYS A 139 -22.00 -5.19 -16.41
C LYS A 139 -21.44 -4.03 -15.59
N GLN A 140 -22.20 -3.49 -14.63
CA GLN A 140 -21.70 -2.49 -13.70
C GLN A 140 -20.57 -3.06 -12.82
N PHE A 141 -20.73 -4.26 -12.27
CA PHE A 141 -19.71 -4.92 -11.45
C PHE A 141 -18.42 -5.25 -12.20
N THR A 142 -18.50 -5.75 -13.42
CA THR A 142 -17.30 -5.98 -14.24
C THR A 142 -16.57 -4.67 -14.56
N SER A 143 -17.30 -3.57 -14.76
CA SER A 143 -16.72 -2.24 -14.95
C SER A 143 -16.06 -1.69 -13.67
N GLU A 144 -16.67 -1.90 -12.51
CA GLU A 144 -16.14 -1.48 -11.21
C GLU A 144 -14.92 -2.31 -10.80
N LYS A 145 -14.95 -3.62 -11.02
CA LYS A 145 -13.81 -4.52 -10.84
C LYS A 145 -12.62 -4.07 -11.68
N ARG A 146 -12.85 -3.76 -12.96
CA ARG A 146 -11.79 -3.27 -13.86
C ARG A 146 -11.19 -1.94 -13.40
N LYS A 147 -12.03 -1.02 -12.87
CA LYS A 147 -11.57 0.25 -12.28
C LYS A 147 -10.78 0.04 -10.99
N SER A 148 -11.20 -0.91 -10.15
CA SER A 148 -10.50 -1.28 -8.91
C SER A 148 -9.13 -1.89 -9.19
N ASP A 149 -9.04 -2.81 -10.15
CA ASP A 149 -7.78 -3.42 -10.59
C ASP A 149 -6.79 -2.38 -11.13
N PHE A 150 -7.29 -1.42 -11.91
CA PHE A 150 -6.46 -0.33 -12.43
C PHE A 150 -5.90 0.55 -11.30
N ARG A 151 -6.76 0.99 -10.36
CA ARG A 151 -6.33 1.80 -9.20
C ARG A 151 -5.31 1.06 -8.33
N THR A 152 -5.55 -0.22 -8.07
CA THR A 152 -4.64 -1.07 -7.30
C THR A 152 -3.27 -1.12 -7.99
N LYS A 153 -3.21 -1.47 -9.28
CA LYS A 153 -1.93 -1.49 -10.03
C LYS A 153 -1.23 -0.14 -10.03
N MET A 154 -1.97 0.94 -10.20
CA MET A 154 -1.44 2.30 -10.20
C MET A 154 -0.81 2.65 -8.84
N TYR A 155 -1.48 2.40 -7.73
CA TYR A 155 -0.91 2.64 -6.39
C TYR A 155 0.30 1.76 -6.09
N PHE A 156 0.31 0.51 -6.56
CA PHE A 156 1.47 -0.36 -6.44
C PHE A 156 2.69 0.23 -7.15
N TRP A 157 2.53 0.66 -8.41
CA TRP A 157 3.61 1.27 -9.18
C TRP A 157 4.08 2.59 -8.58
N PHE A 158 3.17 3.46 -8.14
CA PHE A 158 3.56 4.71 -7.48
C PHE A 158 4.28 4.46 -6.15
N GLY A 159 3.84 3.49 -5.36
CA GLY A 159 4.53 3.07 -4.13
C GLY A 159 5.95 2.56 -4.41
N LEU A 160 6.10 1.70 -5.42
CA LEU A 160 7.40 1.16 -5.82
C LEU A 160 8.34 2.25 -6.33
N MET A 161 7.88 3.11 -7.24
CA MET A 161 8.69 4.18 -7.81
C MET A 161 9.10 5.20 -6.74
N SER A 162 8.19 5.61 -5.87
CA SER A 162 8.51 6.53 -4.76
C SER A 162 9.49 5.91 -3.76
N GLY A 163 9.33 4.63 -3.43
CA GLY A 163 10.27 3.89 -2.57
C GLY A 163 11.68 3.84 -3.14
N TRP A 164 11.84 3.45 -4.40
CA TRP A 164 13.15 3.41 -5.05
C TRP A 164 13.77 4.79 -5.24
N THR A 165 12.96 5.79 -5.58
CA THR A 165 13.44 7.17 -5.71
C THR A 165 13.93 7.70 -4.35
N SER A 166 13.26 7.33 -3.25
CA SER A 166 13.74 7.65 -1.89
C SER A 166 15.12 7.08 -1.59
N VAL A 167 15.36 5.81 -1.96
CA VAL A 167 16.70 5.18 -1.87
C VAL A 167 17.71 5.93 -2.73
N GLY A 168 17.33 6.28 -3.96
CA GLY A 168 18.17 7.04 -4.89
C GLY A 168 18.58 8.41 -4.33
N CYS A 169 17.65 9.13 -3.72
CA CYS A 169 17.92 10.39 -3.02
C CYS A 169 18.92 10.20 -1.88
N PHE A 170 18.74 9.16 -1.06
CA PHE A 170 19.66 8.83 0.03
C PHE A 170 21.08 8.57 -0.48
N VAL A 171 21.23 7.64 -1.44
CA VAL A 171 22.55 7.27 -2.00
C VAL A 171 23.22 8.48 -2.66
N SER A 172 22.44 9.32 -3.37
CA SER A 172 22.96 10.53 -4.02
C SER A 172 23.45 11.55 -2.99
N ALA A 173 22.70 11.77 -1.91
CA ALA A 173 23.09 12.67 -0.83
C ALA A 173 24.36 12.17 -0.12
N CYS A 174 24.45 10.87 0.19
CA CYS A 174 25.65 10.28 0.76
C CYS A 174 26.87 10.39 -0.17
N SER A 175 26.68 10.18 -1.48
CA SER A 175 27.75 10.29 -2.47
C SER A 175 28.26 11.73 -2.59
N LEU A 176 27.36 12.71 -2.54
CA LEU A 176 27.71 14.13 -2.53
C LEU A 176 28.49 14.51 -1.27
N LEU A 177 28.05 14.05 -0.09
CA LEU A 177 28.77 14.27 1.16
C LEU A 177 30.15 13.59 1.18
N ALA A 178 30.25 12.39 0.61
CA ALA A 178 31.53 11.68 0.52
C ALA A 178 32.49 12.35 -0.48
N TRP A 179 31.97 12.92 -1.58
CA TRP A 179 32.77 13.70 -2.51
C TRP A 179 33.24 14.99 -1.87
N SER A 180 32.36 15.74 -1.20
CA SER A 180 32.72 17.01 -0.59
C SER A 180 33.73 16.90 0.55
N ALA A 181 33.85 15.71 1.15
CA ALA A 181 34.83 15.40 2.19
C ALA A 181 36.24 15.06 1.68
N ARG A 182 36.45 14.95 0.37
CA ARG A 182 37.77 14.73 -0.26
C ARG A 182 38.41 16.05 -0.65
#